data_AF-A0A496DZG7-F1
#
_entry.id   AF-A0A496DZG7-F1
#
_cell.length_a   1.000
_cell.length_b   1.000
_cell.length_c   1.000
_cell.angle_alpha   90.00
_cell.angle_beta   90.00
_cell.angle_gamma   90.00
#
_symmetry.space_group_name_H-M   'P 1'
#
loop_
_entity.id
_entity.type
_entity.pdbx_description
1 polymer ?
#
loop_
_entity_poly.entity_id
_entity_poly.type
_entity_poly.pdbx_seq_one_letter_code
_entity_poly.pdbx_strand_id
1 'polypeptide(L)'
;MATQKYNKSEIMKDAWRLFRLYRKFSWSFGKCLSIAWDNAKIEIKNNEAKAKRLAEEEARRIEYRKHVVLSHVGMASLYGNRVYSGD
;
A
#
# COMPACT_ATOMS: atom_id res chain seq x y z
N MET A 1 -2.11 -1.47 -24.30
CA MET A 1 -2.69 -0.16 -23.94
C MET A 1 -1.69 0.58 -23.06
N ALA A 2 -1.28 1.80 -23.40
CA ALA A 2 -0.36 2.57 -22.58
C ALA A 2 -1.05 2.90 -21.24
N THR A 3 -0.55 2.36 -20.13
CA THR A 3 -0.99 2.71 -18.79
C THR A 3 -0.62 4.18 -18.55
N GLN A 4 -1.56 5.11 -18.79
CA GLN A 4 -1.33 6.50 -18.46
C GLN A 4 -1.05 6.60 -16.96
N LYS A 5 0.17 7.04 -16.63
CA LYS A 5 0.66 7.20 -15.25
C LYS A 5 -0.27 8.05 -14.39
N TYR A 6 -1.04 8.94 -15.01
CA TYR A 6 -1.97 9.86 -14.35
C TYR A 6 -3.37 9.71 -14.93
N ASN A 7 -4.39 9.67 -14.07
CA ASN A 7 -5.78 9.70 -14.48
C ASN A 7 -6.22 11.14 -14.78
N LYS A 8 -6.12 11.54 -16.04
CA LYS A 8 -6.45 12.91 -16.49
C LYS A 8 -7.88 13.33 -16.16
N SER A 9 -8.82 12.40 -16.22
CA SER A 9 -10.23 12.67 -15.91
C SER A 9 -10.43 13.01 -14.44
N GLU A 10 -9.78 12.29 -13.54
CA GLU A 10 -9.83 12.59 -12.10
C GLU A 10 -9.16 13.92 -11.77
N ILE A 11 -8.01 14.21 -12.38
CA ILE A 11 -7.33 15.51 -12.22
C ILE A 11 -8.26 16.66 -12.65
N MET A 12 -8.98 16.51 -13.76
CA MET A 12 -9.93 17.52 -14.22
C MET A 12 -11.14 17.68 -13.30
N LYS A 13 -11.70 16.58 -12.78
CA LYS A 13 -12.79 16.63 -11.79
C LYS A 13 -12.36 17.36 -10.52
N ASP A 14 -11.15 17.09 -10.06
CA ASP A 14 -10.58 17.74 -8.88
C ASP A 14 -10.30 19.23 -9.12
N ALA A 15 -9.71 19.58 -10.26
CA ALA A 15 -9.53 20.97 -10.66
C ALA A 15 -10.87 21.73 -10.71
N TRP A 16 -11.91 21.10 -11.24
CA TRP A 16 -13.25 21.68 -11.30
C TRP A 16 -13.92 21.79 -9.92
N ARG A 17 -13.69 20.82 -9.03
CA ARG A 17 -14.14 20.87 -7.62
C ARG A 17 -13.49 22.05 -6.90
N LEU A 18 -12.16 22.20 -7.02
CA LEU A 18 -11.40 23.30 -6.45
C LEU A 18 -11.88 24.65 -6.98
N PHE A 19 -12.08 24.75 -8.30
CA PHE A 19 -12.57 25.97 -8.92
C PHE A 19 -13.94 26.39 -8.37
N ARG A 20 -14.88 25.46 -8.19
CA ARG A 20 -16.18 25.77 -7.59
C ARG A 20 -16.08 26.22 -6.13
N LEU A 21 -15.21 25.57 -5.35
CA LEU A 21 -15.01 25.90 -3.94
C LEU A 21 -14.38 27.28 -3.77
N TYR A 22 -13.36 27.57 -4.57
CA TYR A 22 -12.57 28.80 -4.47
C TYR A 22 -13.04 29.92 -5.41
N ARG A 23 -14.19 29.76 -6.07
CA ARG A 23 -14.77 30.78 -6.96
C ARG A 23 -14.99 32.12 -6.24
N LYS A 24 -15.35 32.07 -4.95
CA LYS A 24 -15.54 33.25 -4.11
C LYS A 24 -14.26 34.03 -3.82
N PHE A 25 -13.09 33.40 -3.99
CA PHE A 25 -11.77 33.98 -3.77
C PHE A 25 -11.07 34.38 -5.08
N SER A 26 -11.82 34.48 -6.17
CA SER A 26 -11.32 34.88 -7.50
C SER A 26 -10.16 34.01 -8.02
N TRP A 27 -10.12 32.73 -7.64
CA TRP A 27 -9.12 31.81 -8.18
C TRP A 27 -9.44 31.45 -9.63
N SER A 28 -8.42 31.54 -10.50
CA SER A 28 -8.55 31.11 -11.87
C SER A 28 -8.59 29.57 -11.96
N PHE A 29 -9.25 29.06 -12.99
CA PHE A 29 -9.27 27.63 -13.27
C PHE A 29 -7.85 27.08 -13.49
N GLY A 30 -6.98 27.84 -14.16
CA GLY A 30 -5.58 27.47 -14.37
C GLY A 30 -4.82 27.23 -13.06
N LYS A 31 -5.03 28.07 -12.03
CA LYS A 31 -4.45 27.87 -10.71
C LYS A 31 -4.97 26.59 -10.04
N CYS A 32 -6.27 26.33 -10.15
CA CYS A 32 -6.89 25.11 -9.61
C CYS A 32 -6.37 23.85 -10.32
N LEU A 33 -6.14 23.94 -11.64
CA LEU A 33 -5.59 22.85 -12.43
C LEU A 33 -4.14 22.54 -12.05
N SER A 34 -3.30 23.55 -11.82
CA SER A 34 -1.93 23.35 -11.33
C SER A 34 -1.91 22.62 -9.98
N ILE A 35 -2.76 23.03 -9.04
CA ILE A 35 -2.88 22.37 -7.73
C ILE A 35 -3.33 20.91 -7.87
N ALA A 36 -4.34 20.64 -8.71
CA ALA A 36 -4.80 19.27 -8.95
C ALA A 36 -3.70 18.38 -9.54
N TRP A 37 -2.88 18.91 -10.44
CA TRP A 37 -1.72 18.19 -10.97
C TRP A 37 -0.67 17.87 -9.91
N ASP A 38 -0.37 18.81 -9.02
CA ASP A 38 0.61 18.57 -7.96
C ASP A 38 0.09 17.57 -6.93
N ASN A 39 -1.20 17.65 -6.58
CA ASN A 39 -1.86 16.65 -5.74
C ASN A 39 -1.78 15.24 -6.35
N ALA A 40 -2.02 15.10 -7.65
CA ALA A 40 -1.93 13.79 -8.32
C ALA A 40 -0.51 13.22 -8.32
N LYS A 41 0.53 14.07 -8.47
CA LYS A 41 1.93 13.62 -8.33
C LYS A 41 2.23 13.14 -6.92
N ILE A 42 1.75 13.86 -5.90
CA ILE A 42 1.93 13.50 -4.49
C ILE A 42 1.21 12.19 -4.19
N GLU A 43 -0.01 12.01 -4.70
CA GLU A 43 -0.81 10.82 -4.50
C GLU A 43 -0.11 9.56 -5.05
N ILE A 44 0.46 9.65 -6.26
CA ILE A 44 1.24 8.53 -6.83
C ILE A 44 2.43 8.18 -5.94
N LYS A 45 3.23 9.19 -5.53
CA LYS A 45 4.37 8.96 -4.62
C LYS A 45 3.92 8.31 -3.31
N ASN A 46 2.80 8.76 -2.75
CA ASN A 46 2.24 8.21 -1.52
C ASN A 46 1.73 6.78 -1.70
N ASN A 47 1.10 6.47 -2.83
CA ASN A 47 0.62 5.12 -3.15
C ASN A 47 1.80 4.16 -3.35
N GLU A 48 2.86 4.58 -4.04
CA GLU A 48 4.11 3.80 -4.16
C GLU A 48 4.73 3.53 -2.77
N ALA A 49 4.80 4.55 -1.91
CA ALA A 49 5.33 4.41 -0.55
C ALA A 49 4.45 3.52 0.36
N LYS A 50 3.12 3.58 0.19
CA LYS A 50 2.18 2.70 0.90
C LYS A 50 2.31 1.26 0.42
N ALA A 51 2.42 1.03 -0.88
CA ALA A 51 2.59 -0.32 -1.45
C ALA A 51 3.88 -0.98 -0.95
N LYS A 52 4.99 -0.23 -0.88
CA LYS A 52 6.25 -0.73 -0.28
C LYS A 52 6.08 -1.13 1.19
N ARG A 53 5.46 -0.26 1.99
CA ARG A 53 5.20 -0.54 3.42
C ARG A 53 4.33 -1.78 3.61
N LEU A 54 3.30 -1.95 2.78
CA LEU A 54 2.41 -3.10 2.86
C LEU A 54 3.13 -4.40 2.48
N ALA A 55 3.96 -4.36 1.43
CA ALA A 55 4.77 -5.50 1.00
C ALA A 55 5.81 -5.90 2.07
N GLU A 56 6.45 -4.93 2.73
CA GLU A 56 7.36 -5.20 3.84
C GLU A 56 6.65 -5.82 5.05
N GLU A 57 5.44 -5.33 5.39
CA GLU A 57 4.64 -5.92 6.46
C GLU A 57 4.19 -7.34 6.13
N GLU A 58 3.77 -7.58 4.89
CA GLU A 58 3.39 -8.91 4.42
C GLU A 58 4.58 -9.87 4.39
N ALA A 59 5.76 -9.43 3.95
CA ALA A 59 6.99 -10.21 4.01
C ALA A 59 7.33 -10.60 5.46
N ARG A 60 7.22 -9.64 6.40
CA ARG A 60 7.44 -9.89 7.83
C ARG A 60 6.43 -10.88 8.41
N ARG A 61 5.15 -10.78 8.01
CA ARG A 61 4.12 -11.76 8.42
C ARG A 61 4.39 -13.15 7.87
N ILE A 62 4.81 -13.26 6.61
CA ILE A 62 5.17 -14.54 5.98
C ILE A 62 6.38 -15.14 6.68
N GLU A 63 7.41 -14.35 6.99
CA GLU A 63 8.59 -14.79 7.73
C GLU A 63 8.23 -15.28 9.13
N TYR A 64 7.44 -14.51 9.88
CA TYR A 64 6.92 -14.94 11.18
C TYR A 64 6.14 -16.25 11.07
N ARG A 65 5.25 -16.39 10.08
CA ARG A 65 4.49 -17.63 9.83
C ARG A 65 5.42 -18.81 9.54
N LYS A 66 6.47 -18.62 8.74
CA LYS A 66 7.48 -19.66 8.47
C LYS A 66 8.20 -20.08 9.75
N HIS A 67 8.64 -19.14 10.56
CA HIS A 67 9.32 -19.41 11.83
C HIS A 67 8.42 -20.15 12.83
N VAL A 68 7.14 -19.77 12.95
CA VAL A 68 6.17 -20.43 13.82
C VAL A 68 5.88 -21.87 13.34
N VAL A 69 5.73 -22.09 12.04
CA VAL A 69 5.53 -23.45 11.51
C VAL A 69 6.76 -24.33 11.77
N LEU A 70 7.97 -23.80 11.55
CA LEU A 70 9.22 -24.51 11.83
C LEU A 70 9.36 -24.89 13.31
N SER A 71 8.97 -24.00 14.25
CA SER A 71 9.03 -24.31 15.68
C SER A 71 8.01 -25.39 16.09
N HIS A 72 6.82 -25.41 15.50
CA HIS A 72 5.81 -26.45 15.75
C HIS A 72 6.23 -27.82 15.21
N VAL A 73 6.80 -27.88 14.01
CA VAL A 73 7.29 -29.14 13.41
C VAL A 73 8.53 -29.65 14.17
N GLY A 74 9.42 -28.76 14.62
CA GLY A 74 10.54 -29.11 15.49
C GLY A 74 10.12 -29.67 16.85
N MET A 75 9.09 -29.10 17.48
CA MET A 75 8.50 -29.59 18.74
C MET A 75 7.89 -30.99 18.61
N ALA A 76 7.18 -31.28 17.51
CA ALA A 76 6.59 -32.60 17.28
C ALA A 76 7.65 -33.72 17.18
N SER A 77 8.83 -33.40 16.63
CA SER A 77 9.95 -34.35 16.54
C SER A 77 10.57 -34.70 17.90
N LEU A 78 10.52 -33.78 18.88
CA LEU A 78 11.05 -34.00 20.24
C LEU A 78 10.18 -34.94 21.09
N TYR A 79 8.89 -35.04 20.78
CA TYR A 79 7.96 -35.95 21.47
C TYR A 79 7.74 -37.28 20.75
N GLY A 80 8.10 -37.38 19.46
CA GLY A 80 7.95 -38.60 18.66
C GLY A 80 8.97 -39.71 18.94
N ASN A 81 9.99 -39.46 19.79
CA ASN A 81 11.10 -40.39 20.02
C ASN A 81 11.25 -40.83 21.49
N ARG A 82 10.14 -40.97 22.22
CA ARG A 82 10.08 -41.78 23.45
C ARG A 82 9.46 -43.13 23.13
N VAL A 83 10.18 -43.93 22.34
CA VAL A 83 9.92 -45.37 22.25
C VAL A 83 10.19 -45.93 23.64
N TYR A 84 9.14 -46.50 24.22
CA TYR A 84 9.15 -47.25 25.47
C TYR A 84 10.07 -48.47 25.29
N SER A 85 11.33 -48.36 25.71
CA SER A 85 12.19 -49.51 25.95
C SER A 85 12.12 -49.85 27.43
N GLY A 86 11.04 -50.53 27.82
CA GLY A 86 10.93 -51.23 29.09
C GLY A 86 10.96 -52.73 28.82
N ASP A 87 12.14 -53.33 29.00
CA ASP A 87 12.33 -54.76 29.23
C ASP A 87 13.00 -54.88 30.61
#